data_AF-A0AAE2D137-F1
#
_entry.id   AF-A0AAE2D137-F1
#
_cell.length_a   1.000
_cell.length_b   1.000
_cell.length_c   1.000
_cell.angle_alpha   90.00
_cell.angle_beta   90.00
_cell.angle_gamma   90.00
#
_symmetry.space_group_name_H-M   'P 1'
#
loop_
_entity.id
_entity.type
_entity.pdbx_description
1 polymer ?
#
loop_
_entity_poly.entity_id
_entity_poly.type
_entity_poly.pdbx_seq_one_letter_code
_entity_poly.pdbx_strand_id
1 'polypeptide(L)'
;APIIYYGTEIGVDRTKSTTIPKNIYPNGRNYNNEPLNRFSSILSHLPMPWDVQLADENDNVTLQLVRKLISLRQNPAFQWGTYERIKIDQEDCELIDGFVRKATGFPSFITVLIDIDADCIFNLTSVCPSVTPRLVFPSVENIPVNKTLSSSRISVKFDEDPIYVLVFECT
;
A
#
# COMPACT_ATOMS: atom_id res chain seq x y z
N ALA A 1 13.58 -8.37 6.33
CA ALA A 1 12.70 -7.51 7.15
C ALA A 1 12.36 -6.25 6.34
N PRO A 2 11.17 -5.65 6.49
CA PRO A 2 10.81 -4.42 5.79
C PRO A 2 11.60 -3.25 6.38
N ILE A 3 11.98 -2.31 5.53
CA ILE A 3 12.62 -1.06 5.92
C ILE A 3 11.62 0.04 5.58
N ILE A 4 11.21 0.81 6.60
CA ILE A 4 10.28 1.93 6.46
C ILE A 4 11.08 3.20 6.72
N TYR A 5 11.12 4.10 5.74
CA TYR A 5 11.75 5.41 5.90
C TYR A 5 10.77 6.36 6.59
N TYR A 6 11.27 7.22 7.47
CA TYR A 6 10.42 8.09 8.27
C TYR A 6 9.58 9.00 7.35
N GLY A 7 8.27 9.06 7.60
CA GLY A 7 7.31 9.85 6.82
C GLY A 7 6.63 9.06 5.70
N THR A 8 7.20 7.92 5.26
CA THR A 8 6.55 7.09 4.23
C THR A 8 5.25 6.47 4.73
N GLU A 9 5.13 6.21 6.03
CA GLU A 9 3.94 5.67 6.67
C GLU A 9 2.75 6.62 6.71
N ILE A 10 2.99 7.92 6.56
CA ILE A 10 1.96 8.96 6.48
C ILE A 10 1.89 9.58 5.07
N GLY A 11 2.52 8.94 4.07
CA GLY A 11 2.48 9.41 2.69
C GLY A 11 3.21 10.74 2.45
N VAL A 12 4.23 11.07 3.25
CA VAL A 12 5.01 12.28 3.02
C VAL A 12 5.77 12.16 1.70
N ASP A 13 5.36 13.00 0.75
CA ASP A 13 6.05 13.18 -0.52
C ASP A 13 7.08 14.32 -0.44
N ARG A 14 7.96 14.38 -1.44
CA ARG A 14 8.95 15.44 -1.62
C ARG A 14 8.22 16.78 -1.68
N THR A 15 8.44 17.63 -0.67
CA THR A 15 8.03 19.03 -0.74
C THR A 15 8.66 19.70 -1.95
N LYS A 16 7.91 20.56 -2.65
CA LYS A 16 8.47 21.35 -3.75
C LYS A 16 9.64 22.20 -3.22
N SER A 17 10.75 22.25 -3.96
CA SER A 17 11.93 23.04 -3.56
C SER A 17 11.63 24.52 -3.27
N THR A 18 10.53 25.05 -3.81
CA THR A 18 10.07 26.43 -3.62
C THR A 18 9.44 26.70 -2.25
N THR A 19 9.01 25.67 -1.52
CA THR A 19 8.33 25.81 -0.22
C THR A 19 9.25 25.61 0.98
N ILE A 20 10.53 25.30 0.73
CA ILE A 20 11.53 25.08 1.79
C ILE A 20 11.96 26.43 2.35
N PRO A 21 11.84 26.66 3.67
CA PRO A 21 12.39 27.86 4.29
C PRO A 21 13.89 28.01 3.97
N LYS A 22 14.28 29.17 3.45
CA LYS A 22 15.67 29.45 3.06
C LYS A 22 16.67 29.41 4.23
N ASN A 23 16.16 29.42 5.47
CA ASN A 23 16.95 29.53 6.70
C ASN A 23 16.71 28.33 7.65
N ILE A 24 16.40 27.12 7.15
CA ILE A 24 16.29 25.94 8.03
C ILE A 24 17.59 25.70 8.80
N TYR A 25 18.73 25.92 8.16
CA TYR A 25 20.04 25.71 8.76
C TYR A 25 20.69 27.04 9.15
N PRO A 26 21.26 27.14 10.37
CA PRO A 26 21.89 28.36 10.83
C PRO A 26 23.13 28.71 10.01
N ASN A 27 23.47 30.01 10.00
CA ASN A 27 24.72 30.55 9.44
C ASN A 27 24.90 30.33 7.93
N GLY A 28 23.81 30.29 7.15
CA GLY A 28 23.87 30.14 5.70
C GLY A 28 24.44 28.80 5.23
N ARG A 29 24.46 27.79 6.12
CA ARG A 29 24.88 26.44 5.76
C ARG A 29 23.78 25.78 4.93
N ASN A 30 24.19 24.97 3.97
CA ASN A 30 23.29 24.07 3.26
C ASN A 30 23.44 22.66 3.81
N TYR A 31 22.36 21.88 3.76
CA TYR A 31 22.42 20.45 4.05
C TYR A 31 23.42 19.78 3.09
N ASN A 32 24.38 19.03 3.64
CA ASN A 32 25.46 18.36 2.88
C ASN A 32 26.26 19.27 1.91
N ASN A 33 26.26 20.59 2.11
CA ASN A 33 26.85 21.57 1.18
C ASN A 33 26.27 21.50 -0.26
N GLU A 34 25.03 21.03 -0.40
CA GLU A 34 24.36 20.92 -1.70
C GLU A 34 23.64 22.21 -2.10
N PRO A 35 23.49 22.50 -3.40
CA PRO A 35 22.61 23.56 -3.86
C PRO A 35 21.13 23.19 -3.63
N LEU A 36 20.31 24.15 -3.21
CA LEU A 36 18.87 23.94 -3.04
C LEU A 36 18.17 23.83 -4.41
N ASN A 37 17.96 22.61 -4.89
CA ASN A 37 17.24 22.31 -6.12
C ASN A 37 16.44 21.00 -5.98
N ARG A 38 15.75 20.59 -7.05
CA ARG A 38 14.89 19.37 -7.07
C ARG A 38 15.62 18.04 -6.78
N PHE A 39 16.95 18.03 -6.79
CA PHE A 39 17.78 16.85 -6.52
C PHE A 39 18.46 16.92 -5.14
N SER A 40 18.27 18.01 -4.39
CA SER A 40 18.91 18.17 -3.09
C SER A 40 18.37 17.15 -2.09
N SER A 41 19.28 16.51 -1.37
CA SER A 41 18.96 15.52 -0.35
C SER A 41 18.10 16.09 0.78
N ILE A 42 18.13 17.41 1.02
CA ILE A 42 17.29 18.08 2.01
C ILE A 42 15.79 17.81 1.81
N LEU A 43 15.35 17.54 0.58
CA LEU A 43 13.95 17.24 0.24
C LEU A 43 13.40 16.00 0.94
N SER A 44 14.28 15.11 1.41
CA SER A 44 13.93 13.90 2.16
C SER A 44 14.35 13.97 3.63
N HIS A 45 14.89 15.11 4.08
CA HIS A 45 15.41 15.32 5.44
C HIS A 45 14.64 16.42 6.19
N LEU A 46 13.46 16.79 5.70
CA LEU A 46 12.62 17.75 6.40
C LEU A 46 12.06 17.15 7.70
N PRO A 47 11.74 18.00 8.70
CA PRO A 47 11.13 17.56 9.95
C PRO A 47 9.83 16.79 9.72
N MET A 48 9.54 15.86 10.63
CA MET A 48 8.27 15.14 10.62
C MET A 48 7.08 16.09 10.78
N PRO A 49 6.05 15.97 9.93
CA PRO A 49 4.90 16.86 9.98
C PRO A 49 3.85 16.33 10.97
N TRP A 50 4.17 16.40 12.27
CA TRP A 50 3.30 15.87 13.35
C TRP A 50 1.89 16.47 13.38
N ASP A 51 1.72 17.70 12.87
CA ASP A 51 0.47 18.46 12.91
C ASP A 51 -0.38 18.31 11.63
N VAL A 52 0.13 17.62 10.58
CA VAL A 52 -0.70 17.30 9.41
C VAL A 52 -1.72 16.28 9.87
N GLN A 53 -2.99 16.70 9.89
CA GLN A 53 -4.17 15.95 10.34
C GLN A 53 -3.97 14.43 10.26
N LEU A 54 -3.47 13.87 11.37
CA LEU A 54 -3.72 12.48 11.77
C LEU A 54 -5.20 12.27 12.11
N ALA A 55 -5.99 13.35 12.05
CA ALA A 55 -7.44 13.39 12.14
C ALA A 55 -8.04 12.71 10.90
N ASP A 56 -8.36 11.43 11.03
CA ASP A 56 -9.73 11.05 11.37
C ASP A 56 -9.85 9.52 11.30
N GLU A 57 -11.00 9.00 11.74
CA GLU A 57 -11.51 7.64 11.61
C GLU A 57 -11.58 7.13 10.14
N ASN A 58 -10.91 7.80 9.21
CA ASN A 58 -10.90 7.50 7.79
C ASN A 58 -9.95 6.34 7.50
N ASP A 59 -10.53 5.21 7.09
CA ASP A 59 -9.80 3.98 6.76
C ASP A 59 -8.87 4.12 5.54
N ASN A 60 -8.98 5.23 4.79
CA ASN A 60 -8.24 5.48 3.55
C ASN A 60 -6.95 6.31 3.73
N VAL A 61 -6.47 6.49 4.96
CA VAL A 61 -5.18 7.14 5.22
C VAL A 61 -4.03 6.13 5.15
N THR A 62 -2.90 6.51 4.53
CA THR A 62 -1.69 5.66 4.39
C THR A 62 -1.22 5.06 5.71
N LEU A 63 -1.35 5.79 6.82
CA LEU A 63 -0.99 5.29 8.14
C LEU A 63 -1.81 4.07 8.55
N GLN A 64 -3.11 4.05 8.20
CA GLN A 64 -3.98 2.91 8.47
C GLN A 64 -3.60 1.71 7.60
N LEU A 65 -3.27 1.93 6.32
CA LEU A 65 -2.71 0.89 5.47
C LEU A 65 -1.47 0.25 6.11
N VAL A 66 -0.49 1.07 6.51
CA VAL A 66 0.76 0.56 7.10
C VAL A 66 0.51 -0.18 8.41
N ARG A 67 -0.37 0.33 9.28
CA ARG A 67 -0.78 -0.38 10.51
C ARG A 67 -1.41 -1.75 10.20
N LYS A 68 -2.34 -1.81 9.25
CA LYS A 68 -3.01 -3.06 8.85
C LYS A 68 -1.99 -4.05 8.24
N LEU A 69 -1.04 -3.58 7.41
CA LEU A 69 0.04 -4.40 6.86
C LEU A 69 1.01 -4.92 7.92
N ILE A 70 1.37 -4.11 8.92
CA ILE A 70 2.20 -4.54 10.06
C ILE A 70 1.49 -5.62 10.88
N SER A 71 0.17 -5.48 11.07
CA SER A 71 -0.64 -6.49 11.74
C SER A 71 -0.68 -7.80 10.95
N LEU A 72 -0.97 -7.73 9.64
CA LEU A 72 -0.94 -8.91 8.75
C LEU A 72 0.41 -9.61 8.74
N ARG A 73 1.51 -8.85 8.80
CA ARG A 73 2.87 -9.37 8.86
C ARG A 73 3.11 -10.28 10.07
N GLN A 74 2.33 -10.17 11.15
CA GLN A 74 2.46 -11.07 12.29
C GLN A 74 2.04 -12.51 11.97
N ASN A 75 1.31 -12.73 10.88
CA ASN A 75 0.94 -14.07 10.45
C ASN A 75 2.18 -14.84 9.91
N PRO A 76 2.39 -16.10 10.34
CA PRO A 76 3.46 -16.99 9.86
C PRO A 76 3.65 -17.04 8.33
N ALA A 77 2.55 -16.99 7.56
CA ALA A 77 2.61 -16.97 6.10
C ALA A 77 3.43 -15.77 5.57
N PHE A 78 3.35 -14.61 6.24
CA PHE A 78 4.11 -13.41 5.86
C PHE A 78 5.50 -13.35 6.49
N GLN A 79 5.73 -13.97 7.64
CA GLN A 79 7.03 -13.99 8.30
C GLN A 79 8.03 -14.93 7.64
N TRP A 80 7.63 -16.19 7.45
CA TRP A 80 8.49 -17.26 6.93
C TRP A 80 7.82 -18.18 5.91
N GLY A 81 6.56 -17.91 5.53
CA GLY A 81 5.89 -18.63 4.47
C GLY A 81 6.53 -18.41 3.09
N THR A 82 6.32 -19.38 2.20
CA THR A 82 6.77 -19.35 0.81
C THR A 82 6.11 -18.20 0.06
N TYR A 83 6.77 -17.76 -1.01
CA TYR A 83 6.29 -16.74 -1.93
C TYR A 83 6.15 -17.35 -3.31
N GLU A 84 5.03 -17.09 -3.96
CA GLU A 84 4.74 -17.54 -5.32
C GLU A 84 4.06 -16.40 -6.07
N ARG A 85 4.71 -15.88 -7.11
CA ARG A 85 4.08 -14.91 -8.01
C ARG A 85 3.05 -15.63 -8.87
N ILE A 86 1.84 -15.09 -8.96
CA ILE A 86 0.74 -15.68 -9.71
C ILE A 86 0.39 -14.81 -10.92
N LYS A 87 -0.09 -15.47 -11.97
CA LYS A 87 -0.78 -14.79 -13.06
C LYS A 87 -2.25 -14.72 -12.69
N ILE A 88 -2.80 -13.51 -12.71
CA ILE A 88 -4.21 -13.26 -12.41
C ILE A 88 -4.89 -13.00 -13.74
N ASP A 89 -6.00 -13.70 -13.98
CA ASP A 89 -6.83 -13.44 -15.16
C ASP A 89 -7.57 -12.11 -14.92
N GLN A 90 -7.32 -11.12 -15.76
CA GLN A 90 -7.80 -9.75 -15.62
C GLN A 90 -8.48 -9.26 -16.91
N GLU A 91 -9.49 -8.43 -16.75
CA GLU A 91 -10.25 -7.76 -17.80
C GLU A 91 -10.20 -6.26 -17.52
N ASP A 92 -9.92 -5.48 -18.56
CA ASP A 92 -10.03 -4.01 -18.58
C ASP A 92 -9.08 -3.23 -17.62
N CYS A 93 -8.02 -3.85 -17.10
CA CYS A 93 -7.04 -3.19 -16.23
C CYS A 93 -5.58 -3.72 -16.34
N GLU A 94 -4.63 -2.88 -15.93
CA GLU A 94 -3.21 -3.23 -15.78
C GLU A 94 -2.90 -3.61 -14.32
N LEU A 95 -2.89 -4.90 -14.04
CA LEU A 95 -2.47 -5.43 -12.75
C LEU A 95 -0.94 -5.34 -12.62
N ILE A 96 -0.44 -4.61 -11.61
CA ILE A 96 0.99 -4.44 -11.37
C ILE A 96 1.60 -5.78 -10.94
N ASP A 97 1.01 -6.38 -9.91
CA ASP A 97 1.52 -7.64 -9.38
C ASP A 97 0.50 -8.44 -8.57
N GLY A 98 0.66 -9.76 -8.60
CA GLY A 98 -0.13 -10.71 -7.84
C GLY A 98 0.76 -11.79 -7.25
N PHE A 99 0.66 -12.04 -5.95
CA PHE A 99 1.44 -13.11 -5.32
C PHE A 99 0.69 -13.79 -4.18
N VAL A 100 1.13 -15.00 -3.86
CA VAL A 100 0.60 -15.81 -2.76
C VAL A 100 1.68 -16.04 -1.71
N ARG A 101 1.28 -15.96 -0.44
CA ARG A 101 2.08 -16.35 0.72
C ARG A 101 1.45 -17.55 1.39
N LYS A 102 2.22 -18.64 1.56
CA LYS A 102 1.74 -19.90 2.12
C LYS A 102 2.68 -20.40 3.22
N ALA A 103 2.15 -20.89 4.33
CA ALA A 103 2.95 -21.60 5.33
C ALA A 103 2.18 -22.85 5.79
N THR A 104 2.89 -23.97 5.94
CA THR A 104 2.27 -25.23 6.37
C THR A 104 1.57 -25.07 7.72
N GLY A 105 0.29 -25.43 7.78
CA GLY A 105 -0.53 -25.30 8.99
C GLY A 105 -1.14 -23.92 9.22
N PHE A 106 -0.97 -22.97 8.30
CA PHE A 106 -1.54 -21.62 8.38
C PHE A 106 -2.34 -21.25 7.12
N PRO A 107 -3.27 -20.28 7.20
CA PRO A 107 -3.98 -19.78 6.03
C PRO A 107 -3.03 -19.24 4.97
N SER A 108 -3.43 -19.39 3.70
CA SER A 108 -2.72 -18.81 2.57
C SER A 108 -3.29 -17.43 2.25
N PHE A 109 -2.43 -16.50 1.84
CA PHE A 109 -2.83 -15.13 1.54
C PHE A 109 -2.46 -14.75 0.11
N ILE A 110 -3.40 -14.18 -0.63
CA ILE A 110 -3.20 -13.62 -1.95
C ILE A 110 -3.09 -12.11 -1.79
N THR A 111 -2.05 -11.49 -2.34
CA THR A 111 -1.92 -10.03 -2.43
C THR A 111 -1.99 -9.63 -3.89
N VAL A 112 -2.80 -8.62 -4.17
CA VAL A 112 -3.00 -8.05 -5.50
C VAL A 112 -2.70 -6.56 -5.41
N LEU A 113 -1.81 -6.09 -6.28
CA LEU A 113 -1.45 -4.69 -6.48
C LEU A 113 -1.98 -4.26 -7.85
N ILE A 114 -2.80 -3.22 -7.86
CA ILE A 114 -3.46 -2.74 -9.06
C ILE A 114 -3.12 -1.27 -9.25
N ASP A 115 -2.62 -0.92 -10.44
CA ASP A 115 -2.58 0.43 -10.99
C ASP A 115 -3.84 0.53 -11.84
N ILE A 116 -4.78 1.38 -11.47
CA ILE A 116 -6.01 1.50 -12.25
C ILE A 116 -6.04 2.82 -12.98
N ASP A 117 -6.20 2.74 -14.29
CA ASP A 117 -6.68 3.84 -15.14
C ASP A 117 -8.15 3.62 -15.55
N ALA A 118 -8.76 2.48 -15.14
CA ALA A 118 -10.11 2.05 -15.48
C ALA A 118 -10.65 1.01 -14.48
N ASP A 119 -11.96 0.75 -14.55
CA ASP A 119 -12.62 -0.33 -13.81
C ASP A 119 -11.93 -1.68 -14.10
N CYS A 120 -11.62 -2.42 -13.04
CA CYS A 120 -10.85 -3.65 -13.12
C CYS A 120 -11.70 -4.85 -12.68
N ILE A 121 -11.71 -5.91 -13.50
CA ILE A 121 -12.28 -7.19 -13.09
C ILE A 121 -11.19 -8.24 -13.13
N PHE A 122 -11.00 -8.95 -12.02
CA PHE A 122 -10.02 -10.02 -11.95
C PHE A 122 -10.57 -11.27 -11.27
N ASN A 123 -10.00 -12.43 -11.62
CA ASN A 123 -10.48 -13.72 -11.15
C ASN A 123 -9.38 -14.49 -10.39
N LEU A 124 -9.67 -14.81 -9.13
CA LEU A 124 -8.77 -15.58 -8.26
C LEU A 124 -9.14 -17.07 -8.18
N THR A 125 -10.19 -17.53 -8.89
CA THR A 125 -10.70 -18.91 -8.80
C THR A 125 -9.64 -19.97 -9.12
N SER A 126 -8.72 -19.68 -10.04
CA SER A 126 -7.62 -20.57 -10.41
C SER A 126 -6.62 -20.81 -9.27
N VAL A 127 -6.55 -19.87 -8.32
CA VAL A 127 -5.67 -19.94 -7.15
C VAL A 127 -6.44 -20.41 -5.93
N CYS A 128 -7.68 -19.97 -5.78
CA CYS A 128 -8.45 -20.13 -4.57
C CYS A 128 -9.97 -20.15 -4.83
N PRO A 129 -10.68 -21.22 -4.41
CA PRO A 129 -12.11 -21.36 -4.69
C PRO A 129 -12.96 -20.35 -3.94
N SER A 130 -12.54 -19.92 -2.75
CA SER A 130 -13.21 -18.90 -1.95
C SER A 130 -12.18 -18.00 -1.26
N VAL A 131 -12.52 -16.72 -1.15
CA VAL A 131 -11.63 -15.69 -0.62
C VAL A 131 -12.35 -14.80 0.39
N THR A 132 -11.63 -14.46 1.45
CA THR A 132 -12.05 -13.47 2.46
C THR A 132 -11.11 -12.27 2.40
N PRO A 133 -11.57 -11.06 2.07
CA PRO A 133 -10.73 -9.87 2.07
C PRO A 133 -10.27 -9.56 3.50
N ARG A 134 -8.96 -9.43 3.71
CA ARG A 134 -8.35 -9.04 4.99
C ARG A 134 -7.82 -7.62 4.98
N LEU A 135 -7.49 -7.11 3.80
CA LEU A 135 -7.11 -5.72 3.58
C LEU A 135 -7.59 -5.29 2.21
N VAL A 136 -8.21 -4.13 2.15
CA VAL A 136 -8.68 -3.47 0.93
C VAL A 136 -8.33 -2.00 1.12
N PHE A 137 -7.42 -1.48 0.31
CA PHE A 137 -6.96 -0.10 0.40
C PHE A 137 -6.74 0.50 -1.00
N PRO A 138 -7.29 1.68 -1.32
CA PRO A 138 -8.37 2.34 -0.59
C PRO A 138 -9.60 1.45 -0.40
N SER A 139 -10.49 1.81 0.52
CA SER A 139 -11.71 1.04 0.78
C SER A 139 -12.60 1.00 -0.46
N VAL A 140 -13.12 -0.17 -0.82
CA VAL A 140 -14.02 -0.35 -1.96
C VAL A 140 -15.36 -0.86 -1.47
N GLU A 141 -16.45 -0.14 -1.77
CA GLU A 141 -17.80 -0.39 -1.21
C GLU A 141 -18.30 -1.83 -1.41
N ASN A 142 -17.98 -2.43 -2.57
CA ASN A 142 -18.43 -3.77 -2.93
C ASN A 142 -17.52 -4.90 -2.43
N ILE A 143 -16.44 -4.59 -1.70
CA ILE A 143 -15.49 -5.58 -1.16
C ILE A 143 -15.42 -5.45 0.37
N PRO A 144 -16.35 -6.10 1.11
CA PRO A 144 -16.39 -6.01 2.56
C PRO A 144 -15.21 -6.76 3.19
N VAL A 145 -14.44 -6.05 4.02
CA VAL A 145 -13.34 -6.65 4.80
C VAL A 145 -13.91 -7.62 5.84
N ASN A 146 -13.21 -8.75 6.05
CA ASN A 146 -13.54 -9.84 6.97
C ASN A 146 -14.83 -10.62 6.66
N LYS A 147 -15.41 -10.45 5.47
CA LYS A 147 -16.56 -11.24 5.01
C LYS A 147 -16.17 -12.02 3.77
N THR A 148 -16.38 -13.34 3.81
CA THR A 148 -16.15 -14.20 2.64
C THR A 148 -16.99 -13.74 1.47
N LEU A 149 -16.35 -13.58 0.31
CA LEU A 149 -17.03 -13.20 -0.92
C LEU A 149 -17.79 -14.40 -1.49
N SER A 150 -18.94 -14.15 -2.11
CA SER A 150 -19.72 -15.18 -2.80
C SER A 150 -19.05 -15.68 -4.08
N SER A 151 -18.04 -14.94 -4.58
CA SER A 151 -17.33 -15.22 -5.81
C SER A 151 -15.87 -14.78 -5.69
N SER A 152 -14.95 -15.56 -6.27
CA SER A 152 -13.55 -15.19 -6.47
C SER A 152 -13.32 -14.31 -7.72
N ARG A 153 -14.39 -13.96 -8.44
CA ARG A 153 -14.37 -12.90 -9.47
C ARG A 153 -14.72 -11.57 -8.82
N ILE A 154 -13.74 -10.67 -8.79
CA ILE A 154 -13.76 -9.43 -8.03
C ILE A 154 -13.76 -8.27 -9.02
N SER A 155 -14.62 -7.29 -8.78
CA SER A 155 -14.68 -6.05 -9.54
C SER A 155 -14.27 -4.91 -8.64
N VAL A 156 -13.30 -4.13 -9.08
CA VAL A 156 -12.83 -2.90 -8.43
C VAL A 156 -13.19 -1.77 -9.37
N LYS A 157 -13.97 -0.80 -8.88
CA LYS A 157 -14.28 0.39 -9.66
C LYS A 157 -13.19 1.43 -9.48
N PHE A 158 -12.88 2.12 -10.56
CA PHE A 158 -11.99 3.27 -10.51
C PHE A 158 -12.65 4.39 -9.73
N ASP A 159 -11.98 4.80 -8.67
CA ASP A 159 -12.18 6.09 -8.00
C ASP A 159 -10.84 6.84 -8.10
N GLU A 160 -10.85 8.17 -8.05
CA GLU A 160 -9.67 9.01 -8.28
C GLU A 160 -8.56 8.78 -7.23
N ASP A 161 -7.81 7.67 -7.33
CA ASP A 161 -6.67 7.29 -6.49
C ASP A 161 -5.78 6.26 -7.21
N PRO A 162 -4.43 6.34 -7.13
CA PRO A 162 -3.57 5.72 -8.13
C PRO A 162 -3.22 4.24 -7.88
N ILE A 163 -3.28 3.71 -6.64
CA ILE A 163 -2.81 2.34 -6.36
C ILE A 163 -3.70 1.62 -5.34
N TYR A 164 -4.20 0.44 -5.71
CA TYR A 164 -4.96 -0.43 -4.83
C TYR A 164 -4.10 -1.58 -4.31
N VAL A 165 -4.18 -1.80 -3.00
CA VAL A 165 -3.57 -2.92 -2.29
C VAL A 165 -4.69 -3.77 -1.72
N LEU A 166 -4.82 -4.99 -2.23
CA LEU A 166 -5.83 -5.95 -1.81
C LEU A 166 -5.15 -7.20 -1.26
N VAL A 167 -5.53 -7.63 -0.06
CA VAL A 167 -5.04 -8.87 0.55
C VAL A 167 -6.24 -9.75 0.88
N PHE A 168 -6.26 -10.95 0.33
CA PHE A 168 -7.29 -11.96 0.54
C PHE A 168 -6.71 -13.15 1.28
N GLU A 169 -7.47 -13.68 2.23
CA GLU A 169 -7.22 -15.00 2.81
C GLU A 169 -7.97 -16.06 2.01
N CYS A 170 -7.28 -17.16 1.74
CA CYS A 170 -7.86 -18.34 1.14
C CYS A 170 -8.58 -19.20 2.15
N THR A 171 -9.84 -19.54 1.86
CA THR A 171 -10.69 -20.42 2.68
C THR A 171 -11.19 -21.62 1.89
#